data_AF-A0AAV2BWP4-F1
#
_entry.id   AF-A0AAV2BWP4-F1
#
_cell.length_a   1.000
_cell.length_b   1.000
_cell.length_c   1.000
_cell.angle_alpha   90.00
_cell.angle_beta   90.00
_cell.angle_gamma   90.00
#
_symmetry.space_group_name_H-M   'P 1'
#
loop_
_entity.id
_entity.type
_entity.pdbx_description
1 polymer ?
#
loop_
_entity_poly.entity_id
_entity_poly.type
_entity_poly.pdbx_seq_one_letter_code
_entity_poly.pdbx_strand_id
1 'polypeptide(L)'
;MAKYHVVKFIEENSVTVVPISWVEYNMCSWPPFKSFKKMEDYVKNSREPEPSWQKIRVHVMKSTDSYEKAVRLEEAACYTSDLNSEMEDVEELSGRKRKRPVDPDSSEDEINYLPSPPKINTYIQRSSGQITEEPQQPPFHAASPKFSYMSCPSTANSASPRSVTSLGNKSDECFKRKVFRMLESIQQDVKEIKQSLKTSRGPVPTLPPSCPRFPCEHPDDLITLEGMLKDEDMFKIICDFLSSIGGNSAKDCTKRILGKLLSTSLSLQYNWKGTRGVKLGFSTFVLINKLIFGAVRNNIICSAATEVEVQEATKKWLMYAKDRDGGRNQRANLMANVIN
;
A
#
# COMPACT_ATOMS: atom_id res chain seq x y z
N MET A 1 -21.45 -36.81 -13.33
CA MET A 1 -20.77 -35.58 -13.79
C MET A 1 -20.72 -34.62 -12.63
N ALA A 2 -19.58 -33.97 -12.39
CA ALA A 2 -19.47 -32.92 -11.39
C ALA A 2 -20.39 -31.76 -11.78
N LYS A 3 -21.13 -31.21 -10.81
CA LYS A 3 -21.96 -30.02 -11.00
C LYS A 3 -21.48 -28.93 -10.06
N TYR A 4 -21.63 -27.68 -10.49
CA TYR A 4 -21.11 -26.50 -9.83
C TYR A 4 -22.21 -25.47 -9.61
N HIS A 5 -22.15 -24.78 -8.48
CA HIS A 5 -22.92 -23.57 -8.20
C HIS A 5 -22.00 -22.34 -8.31
N VAL A 6 -22.54 -21.27 -8.90
CA VAL A 6 -22.03 -19.92 -8.75
C VAL A 6 -22.76 -19.30 -7.57
N VAL A 7 -22.05 -19.03 -6.48
CA VAL A 7 -22.62 -18.56 -5.22
C VAL A 7 -22.11 -17.17 -4.86
N LYS A 8 -22.97 -16.37 -4.24
CA LYS A 8 -22.66 -15.04 -3.72
C LYS A 8 -22.63 -15.07 -2.21
N PHE A 9 -21.52 -14.68 -1.60
CA PHE A 9 -21.41 -14.48 -0.16
C PHE A 9 -22.13 -13.19 0.23
N ILE A 10 -23.13 -13.31 1.10
CA ILE A 10 -24.02 -12.20 1.45
C ILE A 10 -23.24 -11.08 2.17
N GLU A 11 -22.31 -11.44 3.06
CA GLU A 11 -21.57 -10.48 3.87
C GLU A 11 -20.46 -9.75 3.11
N GLU A 12 -19.79 -10.43 2.16
CA GLU A 12 -18.67 -9.86 1.39
C GLU A 12 -19.08 -9.33 0.02
N ASN A 13 -20.32 -9.56 -0.41
CA ASN A 13 -20.79 -9.31 -1.77
C ASN A 13 -19.87 -9.93 -2.85
N SER A 14 -19.16 -11.02 -2.49
CA SER A 14 -18.19 -11.71 -3.34
C SER A 14 -18.85 -12.91 -4.01
N VAL A 15 -18.56 -13.12 -5.29
CA VAL A 15 -19.08 -14.27 -6.05
C VAL A 15 -17.98 -15.32 -6.22
N THR A 16 -18.33 -16.60 -6.09
CA THR A 16 -17.40 -17.69 -6.38
C THR A 16 -18.05 -18.98 -6.88
N VAL A 17 -17.27 -19.85 -7.49
CA VAL A 17 -17.69 -21.19 -7.92
C VAL A 17 -17.41 -22.23 -6.82
N VAL A 18 -18.41 -23.05 -6.51
CA VAL A 18 -18.31 -24.17 -5.57
C VAL A 18 -18.97 -25.44 -6.13
N PRO A 19 -18.53 -26.64 -5.76
CA PRO A 19 -19.28 -27.87 -6.07
C PRO A 19 -20.66 -27.84 -5.42
N ILE A 20 -21.68 -28.43 -6.08
CA ILE A 20 -23.03 -28.50 -5.50
C ILE A 20 -23.04 -29.20 -4.13
N SER A 21 -22.18 -30.21 -3.95
CA SER A 21 -22.06 -30.96 -2.69
C SER A 21 -21.62 -30.12 -1.49
N TRP A 22 -21.11 -28.90 -1.71
CA TRP A 22 -20.67 -28.01 -0.62
C TRP A 22 -21.82 -27.17 -0.08
N VAL A 23 -22.95 -27.10 -0.78
CA VAL A 23 -24.06 -26.20 -0.44
C VAL A 23 -25.25 -27.02 0.05
N GLU A 24 -25.70 -26.72 1.27
CA GLU A 24 -26.88 -27.31 1.89
C GLU A 24 -27.73 -26.19 2.50
N TYR A 25 -29.01 -26.06 2.13
CA TYR A 25 -29.93 -25.04 2.66
C TYR A 25 -29.38 -23.59 2.69
N ASN A 26 -28.78 -23.12 1.59
CA ASN A 26 -28.14 -21.79 1.48
C ASN A 26 -26.91 -21.58 2.40
N MET A 27 -26.36 -22.65 2.95
CA MET A 27 -25.11 -22.65 3.69
C MET A 27 -24.05 -23.40 2.89
N CYS A 28 -22.94 -22.73 2.59
CA CYS A 28 -21.79 -23.34 1.94
C CYS A 28 -20.78 -23.80 3.00
N SER A 29 -20.44 -25.08 2.99
CA SER A 29 -19.30 -25.61 3.73
C SER A 29 -18.02 -25.13 3.04
N TRP A 30 -17.23 -24.33 3.75
CA TRP A 30 -16.06 -23.66 3.20
C TRP A 30 -14.76 -24.16 3.85
N PRO A 31 -13.78 -24.61 3.05
CA PRO A 31 -12.56 -25.19 3.59
C PRO A 31 -11.66 -24.12 4.23
N PRO A 32 -10.92 -24.44 5.30
CA PRO A 32 -10.02 -23.51 5.99
C PRO A 32 -8.69 -23.27 5.24
N PHE A 33 -8.64 -23.52 3.93
CA PHE A 33 -7.40 -23.44 3.15
C PHE A 33 -7.02 -22.00 2.84
N LYS A 34 -5.76 -21.63 3.13
CA LYS A 34 -5.17 -20.35 2.73
C LYS A 34 -4.56 -20.37 1.32
N SER A 35 -4.31 -21.56 0.77
CA SER A 35 -3.70 -21.74 -0.54
C SER A 35 -4.78 -21.80 -1.62
N PHE A 36 -4.72 -20.84 -2.56
CA PHE A 36 -5.62 -20.79 -3.71
C PHE A 36 -5.55 -22.07 -4.55
N LYS A 37 -4.34 -22.58 -4.84
CA LYS A 37 -4.16 -23.82 -5.62
C LYS A 37 -4.83 -25.03 -4.95
N LYS A 38 -4.76 -25.12 -3.62
CA LYS A 38 -5.40 -26.22 -2.87
C LYS A 38 -6.92 -26.10 -2.91
N MET A 39 -7.45 -24.88 -2.80
CA MET A 39 -8.89 -24.63 -2.95
C MET A 39 -9.37 -24.99 -4.35
N GLU A 40 -8.66 -24.56 -5.39
CA GLU A 40 -9.01 -24.86 -6.79
C GLU A 40 -9.00 -26.37 -7.09
N ASP A 41 -8.03 -27.12 -6.56
CA ASP A 41 -8.00 -28.59 -6.66
C ASP A 41 -9.24 -29.24 -6.04
N TYR A 42 -9.65 -28.77 -4.86
CA TYR A 42 -10.81 -29.31 -4.16
C TYR A 42 -12.12 -29.03 -4.89
N VAL A 43 -12.24 -27.84 -5.48
CA VAL A 43 -13.40 -27.47 -6.31
C VAL A 43 -13.41 -28.31 -7.59
N LYS A 44 -12.33 -28.31 -8.38
CA LYS A 44 -12.27 -29.06 -9.65
C LYS A 44 -12.50 -30.56 -9.49
N ASN A 45 -11.99 -31.14 -8.41
CA ASN A 45 -12.16 -32.56 -8.12
C ASN A 45 -13.45 -32.88 -7.35
N SER A 46 -14.30 -31.88 -7.05
CA SER A 46 -15.55 -32.05 -6.30
C SER A 46 -15.40 -32.87 -5.02
N ARG A 47 -14.31 -32.66 -4.27
CA ARG A 47 -14.05 -33.37 -3.00
C ARG A 47 -15.12 -33.02 -1.99
N GLU A 48 -15.57 -33.98 -1.18
CA GLU A 48 -16.61 -33.73 -0.19
C GLU A 48 -16.15 -32.82 0.95
N PRO A 49 -17.06 -31.99 1.51
CA PRO A 49 -16.74 -31.14 2.64
C PRO A 49 -16.53 -31.96 3.91
N GLU A 50 -15.52 -31.59 4.69
CA GLU A 50 -15.30 -32.20 6.01
C GLU A 50 -16.19 -31.53 7.06
N PRO A 51 -16.56 -32.25 8.14
CA PRO A 51 -17.36 -31.68 9.24
C PRO A 51 -16.68 -30.49 9.95
N SER A 52 -15.36 -30.34 9.80
CA SER A 52 -14.56 -29.26 10.38
C SER A 52 -14.65 -27.94 9.60
N TRP A 53 -15.24 -27.95 8.40
CA TRP A 53 -15.33 -26.78 7.54
C TRP A 53 -16.34 -25.76 8.07
N GLN A 54 -16.03 -24.48 7.89
CA GLN A 54 -16.89 -23.41 8.34
C GLN A 54 -18.12 -23.33 7.44
N LYS A 55 -19.32 -23.17 8.03
CA LYS A 55 -20.55 -22.94 7.25
C LYS A 55 -20.77 -21.44 7.06
N ILE A 56 -20.85 -21.01 5.81
CA ILE A 56 -21.00 -19.60 5.43
C ILE A 56 -22.31 -19.43 4.68
N ARG A 57 -23.07 -18.38 4.99
CA ARG A 57 -24.34 -18.08 4.32
C ARG A 57 -24.10 -17.58 2.90
N VAL A 58 -24.72 -18.22 1.93
CA VAL A 58 -24.58 -17.92 0.51
C VAL A 58 -25.93 -17.77 -0.18
N HIS A 59 -25.94 -17.05 -1.29
CA HIS A 59 -27.03 -17.03 -2.25
C HIS A 59 -26.59 -17.75 -3.53
N VAL A 60 -27.27 -18.82 -3.92
CA VAL A 60 -26.98 -19.55 -5.16
C VAL A 60 -27.51 -18.72 -6.34
N MET A 61 -26.60 -18.24 -7.19
CA MET A 61 -26.95 -17.44 -8.37
C MET A 61 -27.29 -18.32 -9.57
N LYS A 62 -26.45 -19.31 -9.89
CA LYS A 62 -26.65 -20.20 -11.05
C LYS A 62 -26.02 -21.57 -10.81
N SER A 63 -26.48 -22.57 -11.56
CA SER A 63 -25.95 -23.94 -11.52
C SER A 63 -25.51 -24.37 -12.91
N THR A 64 -24.35 -25.03 -13.02
CA THR A 64 -23.82 -25.56 -14.27
C THR A 64 -23.22 -26.95 -14.07
N ASP A 65 -23.00 -27.68 -15.15
CA ASP A 65 -22.34 -28.98 -15.21
C ASP A 65 -20.88 -28.92 -15.68
N SER A 66 -20.40 -27.73 -16.05
CA SER A 66 -19.00 -27.46 -16.42
C SER A 66 -18.40 -26.40 -15.51
N TYR A 67 -17.18 -26.69 -15.04
CA TYR A 67 -16.39 -25.78 -14.24
C TYR A 67 -16.00 -24.52 -15.02
N GLU A 68 -15.59 -24.67 -16.29
CA GLU A 68 -15.23 -23.55 -17.16
C GLU A 68 -16.42 -22.62 -17.39
N LYS A 69 -17.63 -23.17 -17.58
CA LYS A 69 -18.86 -22.38 -17.67
C LYS A 69 -19.13 -21.64 -16.36
N ALA A 70 -18.96 -22.29 -15.21
CA ALA A 70 -19.16 -21.67 -13.91
C ALA A 70 -18.18 -20.50 -13.66
N VAL A 71 -16.91 -20.64 -14.04
CA VAL A 71 -15.88 -19.59 -13.89
C VAL A 71 -16.22 -18.36 -14.74
N ARG A 72 -16.65 -18.56 -15.99
CA ARG A 72 -17.11 -17.43 -16.84
C ARG A 72 -18.31 -16.71 -16.24
N LEU A 73 -19.22 -17.45 -15.60
CA LEU A 73 -20.36 -16.88 -14.90
C LEU A 73 -19.95 -16.16 -13.60
N GLU A 74 -18.97 -16.67 -12.84
CA GLU A 74 -18.36 -15.97 -11.70
C GLU A 74 -17.74 -14.63 -12.13
N GLU A 75 -16.96 -14.63 -13.21
CA GLU A 75 -16.37 -13.41 -13.77
C GLU A 75 -17.44 -12.40 -14.22
N ALA A 76 -18.49 -12.86 -14.93
CA ALA A 76 -19.59 -12.00 -15.34
C ALA A 76 -20.36 -11.41 -14.14
N ALA A 77 -20.62 -12.24 -13.11
CA ALA A 77 -21.31 -11.84 -11.89
C ALA A 77 -20.51 -10.86 -11.02
N CYS A 78 -19.18 -10.76 -11.20
CA CYS A 78 -18.39 -9.74 -10.53
C CYS A 78 -18.72 -8.32 -11.02
N TYR A 79 -19.33 -8.19 -12.21
CA TYR A 79 -19.70 -6.91 -12.82
C TYR A 79 -21.20 -6.64 -12.77
N THR A 80 -22.06 -7.64 -12.56
CA THR A 80 -23.52 -7.49 -12.51
C THR A 80 -24.11 -8.00 -11.19
N SER A 81 -24.85 -7.13 -10.50
CA SER A 81 -25.45 -7.41 -9.18
C SER A 81 -26.45 -8.56 -9.18
N ASP A 82 -27.09 -8.79 -10.34
CA ASP A 82 -28.17 -9.76 -10.56
C ASP A 82 -27.87 -10.56 -11.84
N LEU A 83 -27.72 -11.88 -11.71
CA LEU A 83 -27.75 -12.82 -12.84
C LEU A 83 -29.17 -13.40 -13.06
N ASN A 84 -30.20 -12.81 -12.43
CA ASN A 84 -31.58 -13.32 -12.49
C ASN A 84 -32.37 -12.88 -13.72
N SER A 85 -31.82 -12.02 -14.58
CA SER A 85 -32.39 -11.75 -15.90
C SER A 85 -31.79 -12.72 -16.93
N GLU A 86 -32.66 -13.53 -17.54
CA GLU A 86 -32.43 -14.49 -18.64
C GLU A 86 -32.00 -15.90 -18.22
N MET A 87 -33.02 -16.61 -17.74
CA MET A 87 -33.21 -18.05 -17.97
C MET A 87 -33.49 -18.26 -19.46
N GLU A 88 -32.48 -18.14 -20.33
CA GLU A 88 -32.45 -18.71 -21.69
C GLU A 88 -31.04 -18.52 -22.31
N ASP A 89 -30.42 -19.63 -22.71
CA ASP A 89 -29.39 -19.79 -23.74
C ASP A 89 -28.09 -18.96 -23.72
N VAL A 90 -27.11 -19.46 -22.96
CA VAL A 90 -25.70 -19.04 -23.02
C VAL A 90 -24.97 -19.53 -24.30
N GLU A 91 -25.66 -20.20 -25.23
CA GLU A 91 -25.07 -20.60 -26.52
C GLU A 91 -25.07 -19.45 -27.57
N GLU A 92 -25.88 -18.41 -27.40
CA GLU A 92 -26.06 -17.38 -28.45
C GLU A 92 -25.01 -16.26 -28.48
N LEU A 93 -24.10 -16.18 -27.51
CA LEU A 93 -23.09 -15.09 -27.47
C LEU A 93 -21.88 -15.31 -28.39
N SER A 94 -21.79 -16.44 -29.12
CA SER A 94 -20.74 -16.66 -30.13
C SER A 94 -21.18 -16.42 -31.59
N GLY A 95 -22.47 -16.15 -31.84
CA GLY A 95 -23.04 -16.11 -33.19
C GLY A 95 -23.25 -14.72 -33.82
N ARG A 96 -23.28 -13.62 -33.04
CA ARG A 96 -23.56 -12.28 -33.59
C ARG A 96 -22.31 -11.60 -34.17
N LYS A 97 -21.84 -12.09 -35.33
CA LYS A 97 -21.25 -11.18 -36.33
C LYS A 97 -22.33 -10.17 -36.69
N ARG A 98 -22.24 -8.95 -36.16
CA ARG A 98 -23.06 -7.81 -36.58
C ARG A 98 -22.90 -7.63 -38.09
N LYS A 99 -23.88 -8.11 -38.88
CA LYS A 99 -24.08 -7.61 -40.24
C LYS A 99 -24.47 -6.14 -40.07
N ARG A 100 -23.59 -5.24 -40.50
CA ARG A 100 -23.94 -3.81 -40.62
C ARG A 100 -25.06 -3.70 -41.66
N PRO A 101 -26.09 -2.87 -41.44
CA PRO A 101 -27.01 -2.48 -42.51
C PRO A 101 -26.20 -1.82 -43.64
N VAL A 102 -26.52 -2.20 -44.87
CA VAL A 102 -26.06 -1.53 -46.08
C VAL A 102 -27.05 -0.39 -46.32
N ASP A 103 -26.60 0.85 -46.15
CA ASP A 103 -27.26 2.03 -46.71
C ASP A 103 -26.71 2.25 -48.14
N PRO A 104 -27.56 2.39 -49.17
CA PRO A 104 -27.16 2.88 -50.47
C PRO A 104 -27.49 4.38 -50.56
N ASP A 105 -26.48 5.26 -50.53
CA ASP A 105 -26.37 6.42 -51.44
C ASP A 105 -25.14 7.31 -51.14
N SER A 106 -24.57 7.88 -52.20
CA SER A 106 -23.81 9.13 -52.30
C SER A 106 -22.30 9.20 -51.96
N SER A 107 -21.51 9.13 -53.05
CA SER A 107 -20.38 9.98 -53.49
C SER A 107 -19.09 10.11 -52.67
N GLU A 108 -18.04 9.51 -53.24
CA GLU A 108 -16.67 10.01 -53.54
C GLU A 108 -16.09 11.17 -52.68
N ASP A 109 -15.05 10.89 -51.88
CA ASP A 109 -13.67 11.34 -52.14
C ASP A 109 -12.69 11.17 -50.94
N GLU A 110 -11.44 10.92 -51.32
CA GLU A 110 -10.15 11.06 -50.61
C GLU A 110 -9.78 10.18 -49.40
N ILE A 111 -8.79 9.34 -49.71
CA ILE A 111 -8.02 8.45 -48.86
C ILE A 111 -6.84 9.23 -48.25
N ASN A 112 -6.78 9.36 -46.92
CA ASN A 112 -5.56 9.72 -46.21
C ASN A 112 -5.16 8.59 -45.25
N TYR A 113 -4.25 7.73 -45.73
CA TYR A 113 -3.59 6.71 -44.93
C TYR A 113 -2.68 7.37 -43.88
N LEU A 114 -2.99 7.19 -42.60
CA LEU A 114 -1.98 7.29 -41.53
C LEU A 114 -1.43 5.89 -41.24
N PRO A 115 -0.10 5.71 -41.17
CA PRO A 115 0.53 4.40 -41.00
C PRO A 115 0.35 3.87 -39.56
N SER A 116 0.21 2.54 -39.46
CA SER A 116 0.18 1.81 -38.20
C SER A 116 1.45 2.06 -37.37
N PRO A 117 1.33 2.17 -36.03
CA PRO A 117 2.49 2.31 -35.15
C PRO A 117 3.40 1.07 -35.24
N PRO A 118 4.74 1.25 -35.20
CA PRO A 118 5.67 0.16 -35.42
C PRO A 118 5.64 -0.85 -34.27
N LYS A 119 5.58 -2.14 -34.64
CA LYS A 119 5.72 -3.27 -33.71
C LYS A 119 7.20 -3.41 -33.34
N ILE A 120 7.55 -3.12 -32.09
CA ILE A 120 8.88 -3.44 -31.55
C ILE A 120 8.94 -4.94 -31.29
N ASN A 121 9.81 -5.59 -32.04
CA ASN A 121 10.16 -7.00 -31.94
C ASN A 121 11.53 -7.08 -31.27
N THR A 122 11.61 -7.13 -29.94
CA THR A 122 12.89 -7.36 -29.26
C THR A 122 13.09 -8.85 -29.06
N TYR A 123 13.79 -9.42 -30.03
CA TYR A 123 14.51 -10.68 -29.90
C TYR A 123 15.42 -10.64 -28.67
N ILE A 124 15.26 -11.64 -27.81
CA ILE A 124 16.20 -11.98 -26.75
C ILE A 124 17.46 -12.54 -27.43
N GLN A 125 18.56 -11.81 -27.38
CA GLN A 125 19.89 -12.39 -27.53
C GLN A 125 20.56 -12.42 -26.16
N ARG A 126 20.86 -13.65 -25.72
CA ARG A 126 21.77 -13.93 -24.62
C ARG A 126 23.18 -13.53 -25.05
N SER A 127 23.79 -12.64 -24.29
CA SER A 127 25.25 -12.54 -24.23
C SER A 127 25.65 -12.40 -22.77
N SER A 128 26.29 -13.45 -22.27
CA SER A 128 26.98 -13.54 -20.99
C SER A 128 28.13 -12.55 -20.92
N GLY A 129 28.14 -11.72 -19.88
CA GLY A 129 29.25 -10.86 -19.47
C GLY A 129 28.93 -10.20 -18.14
N GLN A 130 29.62 -10.62 -17.08
CA GLN A 130 29.56 -10.00 -15.76
C GLN A 130 30.14 -8.59 -15.83
N ILE A 131 29.35 -7.57 -15.51
CA ILE A 131 29.85 -6.27 -15.04
C ILE A 131 28.96 -5.84 -13.86
N THR A 132 29.54 -5.95 -12.67
CA THR A 132 29.13 -5.23 -11.46
C THR A 132 29.67 -3.81 -11.55
N GLU A 133 28.80 -2.81 -11.60
CA GLU A 133 29.15 -1.45 -11.20
C GLU A 133 28.24 -0.99 -10.05
N GLU A 134 28.92 -0.73 -8.95
CA GLU A 134 28.48 -0.18 -7.67
C GLU A 134 28.74 1.34 -7.70
N PRO A 135 27.87 2.21 -7.14
CA PRO A 135 28.15 3.64 -7.07
C PRO A 135 29.26 3.90 -6.04
N GLN A 136 30.51 4.02 -6.49
CA GLN A 136 31.64 4.34 -5.62
C GLN A 136 31.70 5.84 -5.28
N GLN A 137 31.73 6.13 -3.98
CA GLN A 137 32.10 7.41 -3.38
C GLN A 137 33.57 7.76 -3.71
N PRO A 138 33.95 9.05 -3.75
CA PRO A 138 35.33 9.45 -3.97
C PRO A 138 36.22 9.04 -2.77
N PRO A 139 37.47 8.61 -3.00
CA PRO A 139 38.32 8.05 -1.96
C PRO A 139 38.89 9.13 -1.03
N PHE A 140 38.66 8.95 0.27
CA PHE A 140 39.49 9.52 1.32
C PHE A 140 40.82 8.76 1.36
N HIS A 141 41.88 9.32 0.77
CA HIS A 141 43.25 8.95 1.09
C HIS A 141 43.89 10.05 1.94
N ALA A 142 44.15 9.70 3.19
CA ALA A 142 45.04 10.43 4.08
C ALA A 142 46.46 10.39 3.49
N ALA A 143 46.95 11.53 3.00
CA ALA A 143 48.35 11.72 2.65
C ALA A 143 48.82 13.05 3.24
N SER A 144 49.60 12.94 4.31
CA SER A 144 50.34 14.04 4.92
C SER A 144 51.27 14.70 3.89
N PRO A 145 51.30 16.03 3.74
CA PRO A 145 52.34 16.65 2.94
C PRO A 145 53.67 16.63 3.69
N LYS A 146 54.61 15.82 3.20
CA LYS A 146 56.03 15.94 3.55
C LYS A 146 56.56 17.21 2.90
N PHE A 147 56.77 18.26 3.69
CA PHE A 147 57.52 19.44 3.26
C PHE A 147 59.00 19.05 3.08
N SER A 148 59.48 19.14 1.84
CA SER A 148 60.87 19.03 1.48
C SER A 148 61.64 20.27 1.97
N TYR A 149 62.55 20.07 2.91
CA TYR A 149 63.57 21.06 3.26
C TYR A 149 64.60 21.11 2.13
N MET A 150 64.58 22.16 1.32
CA MET A 150 65.73 22.56 0.51
C MET A 150 66.70 23.34 1.39
N SER A 151 67.85 22.73 1.67
CA SER A 151 69.04 23.41 2.18
C SER A 151 69.66 24.28 1.09
N CYS A 152 70.12 25.49 1.45
CA CYS A 152 71.20 26.21 0.77
C CYS A 152 71.64 27.44 1.62
N PRO A 153 72.86 27.98 1.43
CA PRO A 153 73.92 27.93 2.43
C PRO A 153 74.22 29.25 3.13
N SER A 154 74.96 29.13 4.25
CA SER A 154 75.63 30.23 4.95
C SER A 154 76.57 31.02 4.04
N THR A 155 76.45 32.35 4.06
CA THR A 155 77.60 33.25 3.99
C THR A 155 77.27 34.56 4.68
N ALA A 156 78.16 34.97 5.58
CA ALA A 156 78.05 36.15 6.42
C ALA A 156 78.22 37.44 5.62
N ASN A 157 77.47 38.49 5.97
CA ASN A 157 78.05 39.74 6.51
C ASN A 157 76.97 40.78 6.89
N SER A 158 77.05 41.20 8.16
CA SER A 158 76.83 42.54 8.72
C SER A 158 75.82 43.50 8.06
N ALA A 159 74.73 43.80 8.78
CA ALA A 159 74.46 45.10 9.41
C ALA A 159 72.99 45.17 9.90
N SER A 160 72.79 45.45 11.18
CA SER A 160 71.51 45.96 11.71
C SER A 160 71.51 47.48 11.65
N PRO A 161 70.40 48.21 11.89
CA PRO A 161 69.02 47.78 12.12
C PRO A 161 67.99 48.60 11.30
N ARG A 162 66.76 48.10 11.10
CA ARG A 162 65.53 48.95 11.08
C ARG A 162 64.25 48.13 10.97
N SER A 163 63.32 48.49 11.85
CA SER A 163 61.95 48.01 11.98
C SER A 163 61.13 48.14 10.70
N VAL A 164 60.38 47.08 10.35
CA VAL A 164 59.02 47.25 9.81
C VAL A 164 58.15 46.12 10.32
N THR A 165 57.31 46.46 11.29
CA THR A 165 56.17 45.65 11.73
C THR A 165 55.10 45.59 10.64
N SER A 166 54.51 44.40 10.48
CA SER A 166 53.07 44.15 10.28
C SER A 166 52.33 44.98 9.23
N LEU A 167 51.89 44.38 8.11
CA LEU A 167 50.73 44.91 7.37
C LEU A 167 49.96 43.88 6.50
N GLY A 168 49.97 42.58 6.82
CA GLY A 168 49.30 41.54 6.02
C GLY A 168 48.07 40.85 6.63
N ASN A 169 47.98 40.72 7.97
CA ASN A 169 47.14 39.65 8.55
C ASN A 169 45.93 40.10 9.39
N LYS A 170 45.64 41.41 9.52
CA LYS A 170 44.50 41.88 10.33
C LYS A 170 43.17 41.85 9.58
N SER A 171 43.17 42.17 8.29
CA SER A 171 41.99 42.16 7.43
C SER A 171 41.45 40.73 7.26
N ASP A 172 42.37 39.78 7.06
CA ASP A 172 42.05 38.36 6.87
C ASP A 172 41.47 37.72 8.14
N GLU A 173 42.05 38.02 9.30
CA GLU A 173 41.52 37.56 10.60
C GLU A 173 40.20 38.24 11.00
N CYS A 174 39.95 39.46 10.53
CA CYS A 174 38.68 40.14 10.70
C CYS A 174 37.60 39.52 9.80
N PHE A 175 37.94 39.26 8.54
CA PHE A 175 37.06 38.58 7.59
C PHE A 175 36.69 37.18 8.06
N LYS A 176 37.67 36.36 8.45
CA LYS A 176 37.43 35.03 9.03
C LYS A 176 36.51 35.09 10.24
N ARG A 177 36.75 35.99 11.20
CA ARG A 177 35.87 36.18 12.36
C ARG A 177 34.45 36.57 11.97
N LYS A 178 34.28 37.41 10.95
CA LYS A 178 32.96 37.80 10.45
C LYS A 178 32.25 36.63 9.78
N VAL A 179 32.96 35.83 8.99
CA VAL A 179 32.45 34.59 8.37
C VAL A 179 32.04 33.57 9.43
N PHE A 180 32.88 33.32 10.44
CA PHE A 180 32.54 32.38 11.52
C PHE A 180 31.31 32.82 12.31
N ARG A 181 31.19 34.10 12.66
CA ARG A 181 29.96 34.64 13.30
C ARG A 181 28.73 34.47 12.43
N MET A 182 28.87 34.62 11.11
CA MET A 182 27.77 34.43 10.18
C MET A 182 27.38 32.95 10.06
N LEU A 183 28.35 32.03 10.08
CA LEU A 183 28.10 30.59 10.11
C LEU A 183 27.41 30.16 11.41
N GLU A 184 27.84 30.68 12.56
CA GLU A 184 27.19 30.45 13.87
C GLU A 184 25.76 30.99 13.88
N SER A 185 25.52 32.19 13.32
CA SER A 185 24.18 32.75 13.15
C SER A 185 23.30 31.84 12.29
N ILE A 186 23.79 31.39 11.14
CA ILE A 186 23.04 30.49 10.26
C ILE A 186 22.73 29.16 10.96
N GLN A 187 23.67 28.61 11.73
CA GLN A 187 23.43 27.41 12.52
C GLN A 187 22.34 27.61 13.58
N GLN A 188 22.32 28.78 14.21
CA GLN A 188 21.31 29.14 15.21
C GLN A 188 19.94 29.34 14.55
N ASP A 189 19.86 30.03 13.42
CA ASP A 189 18.62 30.22 12.65
C ASP A 189 18.03 28.87 12.20
N VAL A 190 18.88 27.96 11.69
CA VAL A 190 18.45 26.60 11.30
C VAL A 190 17.91 25.81 12.51
N LYS A 191 18.53 25.97 13.68
CA LYS A 191 18.08 25.32 14.92
C LYS A 191 16.74 25.89 15.38
N GLU A 192 16.56 27.21 15.30
CA GLU A 192 15.35 27.91 15.68
C GLU A 192 14.18 27.58 14.73
N ILE A 193 14.42 27.54 13.41
CA ILE A 193 13.43 27.11 12.41
C ILE A 193 13.00 25.65 12.69
N LYS A 194 13.95 24.74 12.92
CA LYS A 194 13.64 23.35 13.26
C LYS A 194 12.85 23.22 14.57
N GLN A 195 13.06 24.12 15.52
CA GLN A 195 12.34 24.13 16.79
C GLN A 195 10.94 24.73 16.62
N SER A 196 10.80 25.84 15.89
CA SER A 196 9.52 26.47 15.57
C SER A 196 8.58 25.54 14.78
N LEU A 197 9.11 24.78 13.81
CA LEU A 197 8.37 23.77 13.06
C LEU A 197 7.89 22.58 13.92
N LYS A 198 8.52 22.33 15.08
CA LYS A 198 8.09 21.30 16.04
C LYS A 198 7.06 21.82 17.03
N THR A 199 7.14 23.10 17.41
CA THR A 199 6.32 23.71 18.47
C THR A 199 5.02 24.34 17.94
N SER A 200 4.87 24.55 16.62
CA SER A 200 3.65 25.14 16.02
C SER A 200 2.41 24.23 15.97
N ARG A 201 2.41 23.10 16.69
CA ARG A 201 1.24 22.21 16.72
C ARG A 201 0.14 22.90 17.53
N GLY A 202 -0.93 23.29 16.85
CA GLY A 202 -2.14 23.80 17.48
C GLY A 202 -2.78 22.81 18.46
N PRO A 203 -3.88 23.19 19.12
CA PRO A 203 -4.60 22.31 20.02
C PRO A 203 -4.99 20.99 19.33
N VAL A 204 -4.99 19.89 20.08
CA VAL A 204 -5.40 18.57 19.56
C VAL A 204 -6.83 18.69 19.03
N PRO A 205 -7.08 18.36 17.75
CA PRO A 205 -8.41 18.42 17.18
C PRO A 205 -9.37 17.53 17.99
N THR A 206 -10.55 18.06 18.33
CA THR A 206 -11.60 17.29 19.00
C THR A 206 -12.60 16.78 17.99
N LEU A 207 -13.00 15.52 18.11
CA LEU A 207 -14.02 14.94 17.25
C LEU A 207 -15.41 15.45 17.62
N PRO A 208 -16.28 15.76 16.64
CA PRO A 208 -17.66 16.11 16.89
C PRO A 208 -18.43 14.97 17.58
N PRO A 209 -19.49 15.26 18.36
CA PRO A 209 -20.32 14.25 19.01
C PRO A 209 -21.00 13.28 18.03
N SER A 210 -21.16 13.69 16.77
CA SER A 210 -21.73 12.87 15.69
C SER A 210 -20.77 11.80 15.17
N CYS A 211 -19.48 11.84 15.51
CA CYS A 211 -18.48 10.88 15.05
C CYS A 211 -18.64 9.53 15.79
N PRO A 212 -18.49 8.38 15.11
CA PRO A 212 -18.44 7.09 15.78
C PRO A 212 -17.33 7.07 16.82
N ARG A 213 -17.59 6.36 17.92
CA ARG A 213 -16.62 6.22 19.00
C ARG A 213 -15.44 5.40 18.50
N PHE A 214 -14.24 5.94 18.68
CA PHE A 214 -13.02 5.22 18.38
C PHE A 214 -12.47 4.50 19.62
N PRO A 215 -11.97 3.26 19.48
CA PRO A 215 -11.89 2.49 18.23
C PRO A 215 -13.25 1.90 17.81
N CYS A 216 -13.47 1.72 16.51
CA CYS A 216 -14.63 1.00 15.98
C CYS A 216 -14.60 -0.47 16.41
N GLU A 217 -15.75 -1.00 16.80
CA GLU A 217 -15.91 -2.35 17.35
C GLU A 217 -16.71 -3.28 16.43
N HIS A 218 -17.58 -2.70 15.60
CA HIS A 218 -18.48 -3.44 14.71
C HIS A 218 -18.28 -3.05 13.23
N PRO A 219 -18.57 -3.97 12.29
CA PRO A 219 -18.54 -3.66 10.85
C PRO A 219 -19.42 -2.45 10.47
N ASP A 220 -20.58 -2.28 11.11
CA ASP A 220 -21.50 -1.17 10.89
C ASP A 220 -20.89 0.19 11.25
N ASP A 221 -19.96 0.24 12.21
CA ASP A 221 -19.24 1.46 12.57
C ASP A 221 -18.39 1.96 11.40
N LEU A 222 -17.79 1.03 10.63
CA LEU A 222 -16.98 1.36 9.46
C LEU A 222 -17.83 1.80 8.28
N ILE A 223 -18.99 1.18 8.09
CA ILE A 223 -19.95 1.62 7.08
C ILE A 223 -20.43 3.04 7.40
N THR A 224 -20.73 3.31 8.68
CA THR A 224 -21.14 4.63 9.16
C THR A 224 -20.03 5.66 8.96
N LEU A 225 -18.80 5.33 9.37
CA LEU A 225 -17.62 6.19 9.19
C LEU A 225 -17.38 6.48 7.71
N GLU A 226 -17.37 5.47 6.85
CA GLU A 226 -17.21 5.63 5.39
C GLU A 226 -18.29 6.55 4.80
N GLY A 227 -19.53 6.43 5.27
CA GLY A 227 -20.62 7.34 4.89
C GLY A 227 -20.39 8.78 5.33
N MET A 228 -19.93 8.99 6.56
CA MET A 228 -19.63 10.33 7.11
C MET A 228 -18.46 11.02 6.42
N LEU A 229 -17.47 10.25 5.95
CA LEU A 229 -16.30 10.77 5.25
C LEU A 229 -16.60 11.33 3.85
N LYS A 230 -17.85 11.24 3.38
CA LYS A 230 -18.31 11.92 2.15
C LYS A 230 -18.40 13.43 2.33
N ASP A 231 -18.62 13.91 3.55
CA ASP A 231 -18.58 15.32 3.91
C ASP A 231 -17.11 15.76 4.03
N GLU A 232 -16.71 16.77 3.27
CA GLU A 232 -15.33 17.24 3.20
C GLU A 232 -14.83 17.86 4.51
N ASP A 233 -15.71 18.56 5.25
CA ASP A 233 -15.39 19.16 6.53
C ASP A 233 -15.18 18.06 7.58
N MET A 234 -16.05 17.06 7.61
CA MET A 234 -15.90 15.90 8.48
C MET A 234 -14.64 15.11 8.14
N PHE A 235 -14.36 14.88 6.85
CA PHE A 235 -13.13 14.24 6.41
C PHE A 235 -11.91 14.99 6.94
N LYS A 236 -11.87 16.32 6.80
CA LYS A 236 -10.76 17.15 7.27
C LYS A 236 -10.60 17.08 8.79
N ILE A 237 -11.69 17.19 9.55
CA ILE A 237 -11.65 17.13 11.02
C ILE A 237 -11.10 15.79 11.51
N ILE A 238 -11.59 14.67 10.96
CA ILE A 238 -11.12 13.33 11.34
C ILE A 238 -9.67 13.13 10.88
N CYS A 239 -9.30 13.62 9.69
CA CYS A 239 -7.93 13.54 9.19
C CYS A 239 -6.96 14.28 10.13
N ASP A 240 -7.31 15.50 10.55
CA ASP A 240 -6.50 16.31 11.46
C ASP A 240 -6.37 15.61 12.83
N PHE A 241 -7.47 15.05 13.36
CA PHE A 241 -7.46 14.24 14.59
C PHE A 241 -6.54 13.02 14.50
N LEU A 242 -6.61 12.24 13.41
CA LEU A 242 -5.75 11.06 13.25
C LEU A 242 -4.28 11.46 13.03
N SER A 243 -4.05 12.58 12.34
CA SER A 243 -2.72 13.14 12.12
C SER A 243 -2.02 13.50 13.44
N SER A 244 -2.78 13.89 14.47
CA SER A 244 -2.20 14.26 15.77
C SER A 244 -1.63 13.08 16.57
N ILE A 245 -1.92 11.83 16.19
CA ILE A 245 -1.37 10.62 16.81
C ILE A 245 0.16 10.54 16.59
N GLY A 246 0.60 10.90 15.38
CA GLY A 246 2.01 10.88 14.99
C GLY A 246 2.63 9.48 14.87
N GLY A 247 3.97 9.44 14.91
CA GLY A 247 4.80 8.26 14.71
C GLY A 247 6.15 8.64 14.11
N ASN A 248 7.08 7.68 14.07
CA ASN A 248 8.47 7.91 13.64
C ASN A 248 8.80 7.45 12.20
N SER A 249 7.84 6.82 11.53
CA SER A 249 7.96 6.32 10.16
C SER A 249 6.57 6.13 9.57
N ALA A 250 6.45 6.07 8.23
CA ALA A 250 5.14 5.86 7.59
C ALA A 250 4.46 4.58 8.09
N LYS A 251 5.26 3.52 8.30
CA LYS A 251 4.79 2.24 8.87
C LYS A 251 4.30 2.39 10.31
N ASP A 252 5.03 3.08 11.17
CA ASP A 252 4.63 3.30 12.57
C ASP A 252 3.38 4.18 12.65
N CYS A 253 3.35 5.31 11.92
CA CYS A 253 2.18 6.18 11.80
C CYS A 253 0.94 5.41 11.38
N THR A 254 1.05 4.63 10.30
CA THR A 254 -0.07 3.82 9.79
C THR A 254 -0.60 2.87 10.85
N LYS A 255 0.28 2.13 11.54
CA LYS A 255 -0.12 1.17 12.58
C LYS A 255 -0.78 1.84 13.79
N ARG A 256 -0.29 3.02 14.19
CA ARG A 256 -0.87 3.80 15.30
C ARG A 256 -2.24 4.37 14.94
N ILE A 257 -2.38 4.90 13.73
CA ILE A 257 -3.67 5.37 13.19
C ILE A 257 -4.68 4.21 13.15
N LEU A 258 -4.29 3.07 12.58
CA LEU A 258 -5.14 1.88 12.54
C LEU A 258 -5.52 1.38 13.94
N GLY A 259 -4.59 1.37 14.89
CA GLY A 259 -4.87 1.00 16.28
C GLY A 259 -5.77 1.99 17.02
N LYS A 260 -5.85 3.25 16.56
CA LYS A 260 -6.82 4.22 17.07
C LYS A 260 -8.19 4.05 16.41
N LEU A 261 -8.22 3.72 15.12
CA LEU A 261 -9.44 3.56 14.33
C LEU A 261 -10.17 2.23 14.61
N LEU A 262 -9.44 1.13 14.75
CA LEU A 262 -10.00 -0.22 14.72
C LEU A 262 -9.62 -0.99 15.99
N SER A 263 -10.61 -1.59 16.63
CA SER A 263 -10.37 -2.52 17.73
C SER A 263 -9.69 -3.80 17.23
N THR A 264 -9.01 -4.53 18.12
CA THR A 264 -8.43 -5.83 17.77
C THR A 264 -9.51 -6.84 17.36
N SER A 265 -10.65 -6.85 18.06
CA SER A 265 -11.80 -7.71 17.74
C SER A 265 -12.34 -7.46 16.34
N LEU A 266 -12.54 -6.19 15.96
CA LEU A 266 -12.97 -5.83 14.61
C LEU A 266 -11.90 -6.20 13.57
N SER A 267 -10.63 -5.90 13.86
CA SER A 267 -9.51 -6.20 12.95
C SER A 267 -9.39 -7.68 12.60
N LEU A 268 -9.80 -8.60 13.49
CA LEU A 268 -9.77 -10.04 13.24
C LEU A 268 -10.73 -10.47 12.13
N GLN A 269 -11.83 -9.73 11.95
CA GLN A 269 -12.87 -10.01 10.95
C GLN A 269 -12.45 -9.57 9.55
N TYR A 270 -11.42 -8.74 9.42
CA TYR A 270 -10.98 -8.19 8.14
C TYR A 270 -9.66 -8.80 7.65
N ASN A 271 -9.50 -8.77 6.34
CA ASN A 271 -8.20 -8.77 5.67
C ASN A 271 -8.22 -7.67 4.59
N TRP A 272 -7.15 -7.50 3.80
CA TRP A 272 -7.14 -6.46 2.75
C TRP A 272 -8.19 -6.67 1.64
N LYS A 273 -8.28 -7.85 1.02
CA LYS A 273 -9.16 -8.14 -0.13
C LYS A 273 -10.47 -8.87 0.20
N GLY A 274 -10.58 -9.43 1.39
CA GLY A 274 -11.61 -10.39 1.78
C GLY A 274 -11.14 -11.85 1.65
N THR A 275 -11.86 -12.80 2.25
CA THR A 275 -11.62 -14.25 2.10
C THR A 275 -12.93 -14.96 1.79
N ARG A 276 -13.62 -14.62 0.69
CA ARG A 276 -14.75 -15.39 0.14
C ARG A 276 -15.72 -15.88 1.24
N GLY A 277 -16.16 -14.95 2.07
CA GLY A 277 -17.12 -15.13 3.16
C GLY A 277 -16.53 -15.47 4.55
N VAL A 278 -15.21 -15.64 4.70
CA VAL A 278 -14.57 -15.90 6.00
C VAL A 278 -14.10 -14.59 6.68
N LYS A 279 -13.67 -13.61 5.89
CA LYS A 279 -13.12 -12.34 6.39
C LYS A 279 -13.46 -11.22 5.43
N LEU A 280 -14.03 -10.14 5.94
CA LEU A 280 -14.40 -8.98 5.16
C LEU A 280 -13.20 -8.27 4.52
N GLY A 281 -13.40 -7.63 3.36
CA GLY A 281 -12.37 -6.92 2.62
C GLY A 281 -12.24 -5.45 3.01
N PHE A 282 -11.14 -5.06 3.66
CA PHE A 282 -10.90 -3.69 4.12
C PHE A 282 -10.62 -2.71 2.97
N SER A 283 -10.16 -3.20 1.81
CA SER A 283 -9.94 -2.34 0.63
C SER A 283 -11.23 -1.75 0.04
N THR A 284 -12.40 -2.21 0.50
CA THR A 284 -13.70 -1.69 0.05
C THR A 284 -14.01 -0.31 0.62
N PHE A 285 -13.42 0.06 1.77
CA PHE A 285 -13.59 1.36 2.41
C PHE A 285 -12.64 2.41 1.82
N VAL A 286 -12.96 2.93 0.64
CA VAL A 286 -12.09 3.82 -0.14
C VAL A 286 -11.77 5.11 0.60
N LEU A 287 -12.77 5.72 1.25
CA LEU A 287 -12.61 6.98 1.97
C LEU A 287 -11.83 6.80 3.26
N ILE A 288 -12.06 5.71 4.01
CA ILE A 288 -11.22 5.37 5.17
C ILE A 288 -9.76 5.12 4.75
N ASN A 289 -9.51 4.43 3.63
CA ASN A 289 -8.14 4.24 3.13
C ASN A 289 -7.49 5.58 2.73
N LYS A 290 -8.23 6.47 2.05
CA LYS A 290 -7.79 7.82 1.73
C LYS A 290 -7.51 8.65 2.98
N LEU A 291 -8.35 8.52 4.01
CA LEU A 291 -8.21 9.18 5.30
C LEU A 291 -6.92 8.75 6.02
N ILE A 292 -6.66 7.44 6.09
CA ILE A 292 -5.43 6.89 6.69
C ILE A 292 -4.20 7.44 5.95
N PHE A 293 -4.23 7.43 4.61
CA PHE A 293 -3.14 7.97 3.80
C PHE A 293 -2.91 9.46 4.02
N GLY A 294 -3.98 10.26 4.02
CA GLY A 294 -3.94 11.70 4.31
C GLY A 294 -3.34 11.98 5.69
N ALA A 295 -3.82 11.26 6.71
CA ALA A 295 -3.33 11.42 8.08
C ALA A 295 -1.85 11.06 8.25
N VAL A 296 -1.36 10.04 7.52
CA VAL A 296 0.07 9.70 7.51
C VAL A 296 0.91 10.82 6.89
N ARG A 297 0.50 11.38 5.75
CA ARG A 297 1.27 12.43 5.05
C ARG A 297 1.22 13.78 5.76
N ASN A 298 0.19 14.03 6.56
CA ASN A 298 0.12 15.20 7.42
C ASN A 298 1.14 15.14 8.58
N ASN A 299 1.73 13.98 8.87
CA ASN A 299 2.90 13.92 9.74
C ASN A 299 4.14 14.41 8.99
N ILE A 300 4.79 15.45 9.53
CA ILE A 300 6.00 16.06 8.94
C ILE A 300 7.12 15.07 8.63
N ILE A 301 7.26 13.98 9.41
CA ILE A 301 8.28 12.94 9.22
C ILE A 301 7.94 12.05 8.01
N CYS A 302 6.66 11.95 7.65
CA CYS A 302 6.13 11.00 6.68
C CYS A 302 5.43 11.67 5.49
N SER A 303 5.73 12.95 5.24
CA SER A 303 5.11 13.75 4.17
C SER A 303 5.35 13.19 2.76
N ALA A 304 6.45 12.46 2.57
CA ALA A 304 6.79 11.80 1.31
C ALA A 304 6.23 10.36 1.18
N ALA A 305 5.50 9.85 2.18
CA ALA A 305 4.99 8.47 2.17
C ALA A 305 4.12 8.21 0.93
N THR A 306 4.37 7.09 0.27
CA THR A 306 3.58 6.67 -0.90
C THR A 306 2.34 5.90 -0.47
N GLU A 307 1.31 5.91 -1.31
CA GLU A 307 0.08 5.15 -1.05
C GLU A 307 0.37 3.66 -0.93
N VAL A 308 1.26 3.12 -1.77
CA VAL A 308 1.70 1.72 -1.74
C VAL A 308 2.36 1.37 -0.40
N GLU A 309 3.18 2.26 0.17
CA GLU A 309 3.82 2.03 1.46
C GLU A 309 2.80 1.95 2.60
N VAL A 310 1.85 2.89 2.64
CA VAL A 310 0.78 2.92 3.66
C VAL A 310 -0.16 1.73 3.50
N GLN A 311 -0.51 1.37 2.28
CA GLN A 311 -1.31 0.19 1.96
C GLN A 311 -0.62 -1.09 2.44
N GLU A 312 0.69 -1.25 2.17
CA GLU A 312 1.44 -2.44 2.59
C GLU A 312 1.57 -2.54 4.11
N ALA A 313 1.73 -1.41 4.79
CA ALA A 313 1.68 -1.35 6.25
C ALA A 313 0.29 -1.77 6.79
N THR A 314 -0.78 -1.33 6.14
CA THR A 314 -2.18 -1.68 6.49
C THR A 314 -2.45 -3.17 6.31
N LYS A 315 -2.07 -3.75 5.17
CA LYS A 315 -2.15 -5.20 4.90
C LYS A 315 -1.49 -6.02 6.00
N LYS A 316 -0.24 -5.67 6.35
CA LYS A 316 0.51 -6.36 7.41
C LYS A 316 -0.16 -6.21 8.77
N TRP A 317 -0.65 -5.03 9.10
CA TRP A 317 -1.31 -4.78 10.39
C TRP A 317 -2.60 -5.58 10.58
N LEU A 318 -3.41 -5.73 9.52
CA LEU A 318 -4.60 -6.59 9.51
C LEU A 318 -4.24 -8.08 9.55
N MET A 319 -3.25 -8.50 8.75
CA MET A 319 -2.77 -9.89 8.72
C MET A 319 -2.31 -10.38 10.10
N TYR A 320 -1.59 -9.53 10.84
CA TYR A 320 -1.09 -9.86 12.18
C TYR A 320 -2.08 -9.48 13.31
N ALA A 321 -3.37 -9.28 13.00
CA ALA A 321 -4.37 -8.99 14.03
C ALA A 321 -4.42 -10.05 15.15
N LYS A 322 -4.33 -11.34 14.78
CA LYS A 322 -4.35 -12.46 15.72
C LYS A 322 -3.14 -12.53 16.65
N ASP A 323 -2.04 -11.86 16.30
CA ASP A 323 -0.83 -11.85 17.11
C ASP A 323 -0.80 -10.69 18.13
N ARG A 324 -1.77 -9.76 18.09
CA ARG A 324 -1.92 -8.67 19.06
C ARG A 324 -2.48 -9.19 20.39
N ASP A 325 -2.40 -8.36 21.44
CA ASP A 325 -2.98 -8.61 22.77
C ASP A 325 -2.58 -9.97 23.38
N GLY A 326 -1.31 -10.35 23.22
CA GLY A 326 -0.75 -11.59 23.75
C GLY A 326 -0.94 -12.82 22.84
N GLY A 327 -1.63 -12.70 21.71
CA GLY A 327 -1.85 -13.80 20.76
C GLY A 327 -0.55 -14.39 20.21
N ARG A 328 0.51 -13.57 20.04
CA ARG A 328 1.84 -14.07 19.67
C ARG A 328 2.42 -15.04 20.70
N ASN A 329 2.28 -14.72 21.99
CA ASN A 329 2.79 -15.55 23.07
C ASN A 329 1.97 -16.84 23.19
N GLN A 330 0.65 -16.75 23.05
CA GLN A 330 -0.23 -17.93 23.01
C GLN A 330 0.16 -18.87 21.86
N ARG A 331 0.41 -18.32 20.66
CA ARG A 331 0.85 -19.11 19.50
C ARG A 331 2.22 -19.76 19.73
N ALA A 332 3.16 -19.04 20.33
CA ALA A 332 4.47 -19.58 20.69
C ALA A 332 4.34 -20.73 21.71
N ASN A 333 3.52 -20.56 22.74
CA ASN A 333 3.27 -21.58 23.75
C ASN A 333 2.58 -22.83 23.17
N LEU A 334 1.59 -22.65 22.29
CA LEU A 334 0.95 -23.77 21.59
C LEU A 334 1.95 -24.55 20.72
N MET A 335 2.84 -23.86 20.01
CA MET A 335 3.87 -24.52 19.20
C MET A 335 4.89 -25.26 20.07
N ALA A 336 5.28 -24.71 21.22
CA ALA A 336 6.17 -25.39 22.16
C ALA A 336 5.53 -26.67 22.74
N ASN A 337 4.23 -26.66 23.02
CA ASN A 337 3.49 -27.81 23.54
C ASN A 337 3.19 -28.90 22.51
N VAL A 338 3.38 -28.65 21.21
CA VAL A 338 3.20 -29.66 20.14
C VAL A 338 4.51 -30.40 19.83
N ILE A 339 5.64 -29.88 20.31
CA ILE A 339 6.98 -30.46 20.08
C ILE A 339 7.44 -31.35 21.25
N ASN A 340 6.81 -31.21 22.42
CA ASN A 340 6.93 -32.12 23.56
C ASN A 340 5.80 -33.15 23.54
#